data_AF-A0A960JYC4-F1
#
_entry.id   AF-A0A960JYC4-F1
#
_cell.length_a   1.000
_cell.length_b   1.000
_cell.length_c   1.000
_cell.angle_alpha   90.00
_cell.angle_beta   90.00
_cell.angle_gamma   90.00
#
_symmetry.space_group_name_H-M   'P 1'
#
loop_
_entity.id
_entity.type
_entity.pdbx_description
1 polymer ?
#
loop_
_entity_poly.entity_id
_entity_poly.type
_entity_poly.pdbx_seq_one_letter_code
_entity_poly.pdbx_strand_id
1 'polypeptide(L)'
;MKLLLDTCTFLWIIEDAPRLSANVRELVREPGNEVFLSAVSAWEIAVKYALGILGLPKPPARFVREMREKHDIAPLDLSEEAALQVATLPAFHRDPFDRALVCQAIVHGMILVTPDEAIHRYPVRIEW
;
A
#
# COMPACT_ATOMS: atom_id res chain seq x y z
N MET A 1 10.39 -11.97 -2.14
CA MET A 1 10.15 -10.79 -3.03
C MET A 1 9.83 -9.57 -2.18
N LYS A 2 9.89 -8.34 -2.73
CA LYS A 2 9.49 -7.11 -2.01
C LYS A 2 8.09 -6.67 -2.44
N LEU A 3 7.13 -6.74 -1.53
CA LEU A 3 5.73 -6.44 -1.76
C LEU A 3 5.38 -5.10 -1.12
N LEU A 4 4.86 -4.16 -1.91
CA LEU A 4 4.31 -2.91 -1.41
C LEU A 4 2.79 -3.04 -1.37
N LEU A 5 2.20 -2.98 -0.18
CA LEU A 5 0.76 -3.04 -0.03
C LEU A 5 0.14 -1.69 -0.39
N ASP A 6 -0.93 -1.74 -1.19
CA ASP A 6 -1.91 -0.67 -1.27
C ASP A 6 -2.60 -0.48 0.10
N THR A 7 -3.06 0.75 0.36
CA THR A 7 -3.87 1.09 1.53
C THR A 7 -5.08 0.18 1.69
N CYS A 8 -5.82 -0.10 0.61
CA CYS A 8 -7.00 -0.96 0.68
C CYS A 8 -6.63 -2.42 0.97
N THR A 9 -5.56 -2.92 0.35
CA THR A 9 -5.01 -4.26 0.59
C THR A 9 -4.62 -4.43 2.05
N PHE A 10 -3.91 -3.46 2.63
CA PHE A 10 -3.54 -3.47 4.05
C PHE A 10 -4.78 -3.56 4.95
N LEU A 11 -5.80 -2.74 4.71
CA LEU A 11 -7.04 -2.76 5.49
C LEU A 11 -7.77 -4.11 5.36
N TRP A 12 -7.78 -4.72 4.17
CA TRP A 12 -8.41 -6.02 3.98
C TRP A 12 -7.63 -7.18 4.62
N ILE A 13 -6.30 -7.09 4.69
CA ILE A 13 -5.47 -8.07 5.42
C ILE A 13 -5.82 -8.06 6.92
N ILE A 14 -5.90 -6.88 7.52
CA ILE A 14 -6.12 -6.75 8.98
C ILE A 14 -7.56 -7.08 9.39
N GLU A 15 -8.52 -6.92 8.46
CA GLU A 15 -9.92 -7.27 8.64
C GLU A 15 -10.25 -8.72 8.23
N ASP A 16 -9.27 -9.47 7.71
CA ASP A 16 -9.47 -10.79 7.08
C ASP A 16 -10.60 -10.77 6.02
N ALA A 17 -10.65 -9.70 5.23
CA ALA A 17 -11.77 -9.44 4.35
C ALA A 17 -11.88 -10.49 3.23
N PRO A 18 -13.11 -10.88 2.84
CA PRO A 18 -13.34 -11.85 1.76
C PRO A 18 -12.93 -11.32 0.38
N ARG A 19 -12.72 -10.00 0.26
CA ARG A 19 -12.23 -9.35 -0.97
C ARG A 19 -10.75 -9.60 -1.22
N LEU A 20 -9.99 -9.97 -0.20
CA LEU A 20 -8.57 -10.31 -0.34
C LEU A 20 -8.43 -11.65 -1.07
N SER A 21 -7.74 -11.64 -2.21
CA SER A 21 -7.58 -12.84 -3.03
C SER A 21 -6.81 -13.96 -2.31
N ALA A 22 -6.94 -15.18 -2.82
CA ALA A 22 -6.13 -16.30 -2.36
C ALA A 22 -4.62 -16.09 -2.63
N ASN A 23 -4.26 -15.53 -3.78
CA ASN A 23 -2.87 -15.26 -4.17
C ASN A 23 -2.20 -14.31 -3.17
N VAL A 24 -2.83 -13.18 -2.84
CA VAL A 24 -2.27 -12.22 -1.88
C VAL A 24 -2.16 -12.82 -0.48
N ARG A 25 -3.15 -13.63 -0.06
CA ARG A 25 -3.08 -14.35 1.22
C ARG A 25 -1.87 -15.28 1.31
N GLU A 26 -1.52 -15.95 0.21
CA GLU A 26 -0.34 -16.82 0.13
C GLU A 26 0.94 -15.99 0.10
N LEU A 27 1.02 -14.98 -0.77
CA LEU A 27 2.18 -14.11 -0.92
C LEU A 27 2.60 -13.41 0.38
N VAL A 28 1.65 -12.92 1.16
CA VAL A 28 1.92 -12.22 2.43
C VAL A 28 2.34 -13.19 3.55
N ARG A 29 1.98 -14.48 3.45
CA ARG A 29 2.34 -15.52 4.45
C ARG A 29 3.66 -16.22 4.15
N GLU A 30 4.12 -16.15 2.90
CA GLU A 30 5.37 -16.76 2.46
C GLU A 30 6.58 -16.08 3.15
N PRO A 31 7.34 -16.79 4.01
CA PRO A 31 8.44 -16.18 4.78
C PRO A 31 9.57 -15.59 3.93
N GLY A 32 9.69 -16.00 2.66
CA GLY A 32 10.65 -15.41 1.71
C GLY A 32 10.25 -14.04 1.15
N ASN A 33 9.05 -13.54 1.49
CA ASN A 33 8.55 -12.25 1.04
C ASN A 33 8.67 -11.19 2.14
N GLU A 34 9.27 -10.06 1.77
CA GLU A 34 9.30 -8.86 2.59
C GLU A 34 8.07 -8.00 2.23
N VAL A 35 7.21 -7.75 3.21
CA VAL A 35 5.94 -7.03 3.02
C VAL A 35 6.02 -5.65 3.65
N PHE A 36 5.65 -4.63 2.89
CA PHE A 36 5.80 -3.23 3.29
C PHE A 36 4.49 -2.47 3.22
N LEU A 37 4.29 -1.55 4.16
CA LEU A 37 3.28 -0.49 4.10
C LEU A 37 3.98 0.86 3.98
N SER A 38 3.66 1.62 2.93
CA SER A 38 4.22 2.96 2.74
C SER A 38 3.70 3.96 3.78
N ALA A 39 4.56 4.93 4.12
CA ALA A 39 4.17 6.16 4.80
C ALA A 39 3.07 6.92 4.04
N VAL A 40 2.98 6.80 2.71
CA VAL A 40 1.90 7.35 1.87
C VAL A 40 0.56 6.72 2.24
N SER A 41 0.49 5.39 2.37
CA SER A 41 -0.73 4.70 2.81
C SER A 41 -1.11 5.06 4.24
N ALA A 42 -0.13 5.19 5.13
CA ALA A 42 -0.37 5.66 6.49
C ALA A 42 -0.92 7.11 6.52
N TRP A 43 -0.40 7.97 5.64
CA TRP A 43 -0.88 9.33 5.44
C TRP A 43 -2.33 9.34 4.93
N GLU A 44 -2.64 8.55 3.91
CA GLU A 44 -4.00 8.40 3.38
C GLU A 44 -4.99 7.92 4.44
N ILE A 45 -4.63 6.89 5.23
CA ILE A 45 -5.44 6.40 6.36
C ILE A 45 -5.71 7.54 7.36
N ALA A 46 -4.69 8.32 7.71
CA ALA A 46 -4.85 9.43 8.64
C ALA A 46 -5.78 10.54 8.09
N VAL A 47 -5.67 10.87 6.79
CA VAL A 47 -6.56 11.83 6.13
C VAL A 47 -8.00 11.32 6.14
N LYS A 48 -8.24 10.07 5.69
CA LYS A 48 -9.60 9.48 5.66
C LYS A 48 -10.21 9.38 7.05
N TYR A 49 -9.42 9.07 8.07
CA TYR A 49 -9.86 9.07 9.47
C TYR A 49 -10.27 10.48 9.94
N ALA A 50 -9.43 11.49 9.69
CA ALA A 50 -9.73 12.87 10.08
C ALA A 50 -10.99 13.45 9.40
N LEU A 51 -11.26 13.01 8.17
CA LEU A 51 -12.47 13.36 7.42
C LEU A 51 -13.72 12.56 7.84
N GLY A 52 -13.60 11.59 8.75
CA GLY A 52 -14.70 10.72 9.18
C GLY A 52 -15.11 9.67 8.14
N ILE A 53 -14.35 9.51 7.05
CA ILE A 53 -14.60 8.55 5.97
C ILE A 53 -14.21 7.13 6.41
N LEU A 54 -13.13 7.01 7.18
CA LEU A 54 -12.62 5.74 7.69
C LEU A 54 -12.76 5.67 9.22
N GLY A 55 -13.62 4.77 9.69
CA GLY A 55 -13.73 4.46 11.12
C GLY A 55 -12.63 3.51 11.56
N LEU A 56 -11.88 3.88 12.60
CA LEU A 56 -10.87 3.02 13.23
C LEU A 56 -11.17 2.84 14.72
N PRO A 57 -10.88 1.66 15.31
CA PRO A 57 -11.15 1.40 16.72
C PRO A 57 -10.19 2.16 17.67
N LYS A 58 -9.09 2.69 17.13
CA LYS A 58 -8.08 3.48 17.84
C LYS A 58 -7.57 4.60 16.91
N PRO A 59 -6.92 5.65 17.45
CA PRO A 59 -6.28 6.66 16.62
C PRO A 59 -5.28 6.04 15.60
N PRO A 60 -5.19 6.56 14.37
CA PRO A 60 -4.36 6.00 13.29
C PRO A 60 -2.92 5.69 13.70
N ALA A 61 -2.27 6.61 14.44
CA ALA A 61 -0.89 6.45 14.88
C ALA A 61 -0.65 5.19 15.74
N ARG A 62 -1.65 4.75 16.52
CA ARG A 62 -1.57 3.49 17.28
C ARG A 62 -2.04 2.32 16.45
N PHE A 63 -3.20 2.45 15.82
CA PHE A 63 -3.84 1.35 15.10
C PHE A 63 -2.97 0.81 13.96
N VAL A 64 -2.45 1.69 13.10
CA VAL A 64 -1.63 1.29 11.94
C VAL A 64 -0.36 0.59 12.41
N ARG A 65 0.31 1.13 13.44
CA ARG A 65 1.52 0.52 14.00
C ARG A 65 1.25 -0.88 14.56
N GLU A 66 0.26 -1.01 15.43
CA GLU A 66 -0.09 -2.30 16.06
C GLU A 66 -0.45 -3.35 15.01
N MET A 67 -1.23 -2.99 14.00
CA MET A 67 -1.65 -3.92 12.96
C MET A 67 -0.49 -4.30 12.03
N ARG A 68 0.41 -3.36 11.70
CA ARG A 68 1.63 -3.69 10.95
C ARG A 68 2.50 -4.68 11.71
N GLU A 69 2.80 -4.41 12.98
CA GLU A 69 3.63 -5.29 13.81
C GLU A 69 2.99 -6.68 13.99
N LYS A 70 1.66 -6.74 14.18
CA LYS A 70 0.91 -8.01 14.29
C LYS A 70 0.99 -8.87 13.03
N HIS A 71 1.06 -8.26 11.85
CA HIS A 71 1.04 -8.93 10.56
C HIS A 71 2.43 -9.02 9.88
N ASP A 72 3.50 -8.68 10.61
CA ASP A 72 4.89 -8.65 10.10
C ASP A 72 5.08 -7.76 8.86
N ILE A 73 4.43 -6.59 8.87
CA ILE A 73 4.48 -5.61 7.78
C ILE A 73 5.43 -4.47 8.14
N ALA A 74 6.54 -4.38 7.42
CA ALA A 74 7.55 -3.34 7.61
C ALA A 74 7.03 -1.96 7.16
N PRO A 75 7.42 -0.86 7.83
CA PRO A 75 7.16 0.48 7.31
C PRO A 75 8.09 0.78 6.12
N LEU A 76 7.63 1.58 5.17
CA LEU A 76 8.45 2.11 4.09
C LEU A 76 8.34 3.64 4.02
N ASP A 77 9.46 4.33 4.21
CA ASP A 77 9.53 5.79 4.11
C ASP A 77 9.36 6.25 2.66
N LEU A 78 8.79 7.45 2.47
CA LEU A 78 8.74 8.09 1.16
C LEU A 78 10.03 8.90 0.95
N SER A 79 10.88 8.45 0.04
CA SER A 79 12.07 9.20 -0.38
C SER A 79 11.70 10.35 -1.31
N GLU A 80 12.57 11.38 -1.35
CA GLU A 80 12.44 12.48 -2.32
C GLU A 80 12.47 11.97 -3.77
N GLU A 81 13.35 11.00 -4.06
CA GLU A 81 13.43 10.35 -5.38
C GLU A 81 12.09 9.73 -5.81
N ALA A 82 11.46 8.95 -4.93
CA ALA A 82 10.15 8.36 -5.19
C ALA A 82 9.05 9.43 -5.31
N ALA A 83 9.11 10.49 -4.50
CA ALA A 83 8.14 11.58 -4.62
C ALA A 83 8.26 12.32 -5.97
N LEU A 84 9.48 12.60 -6.43
CA LEU A 84 9.75 13.35 -7.67
C LEU A 84 9.50 12.52 -8.93
N GLN A 85 9.58 11.18 -8.86
CA GLN A 85 9.24 10.26 -9.95
C GLN A 85 7.82 10.48 -10.52
N VAL A 86 6.92 11.10 -9.75
CA VAL A 86 5.55 11.40 -10.21
C VAL A 86 5.50 12.29 -11.45
N ALA A 87 6.54 13.10 -11.67
CA ALA A 87 6.66 13.98 -12.84
C ALA A 87 6.84 13.20 -14.15
N THR A 88 7.31 11.96 -14.09
CA THR A 88 7.50 11.09 -15.26
C THR A 88 6.32 10.15 -15.48
N LEU A 89 5.38 10.05 -14.53
CA LEU A 89 4.25 9.13 -14.62
C LEU A 89 3.17 9.66 -15.57
N PRO A 90 2.67 8.84 -16.51
CA PRO A 90 1.52 9.21 -17.32
C PRO A 90 0.29 9.52 -16.46
N ALA A 91 -0.61 10.36 -16.95
CA ALA A 91 -1.79 10.80 -16.20
C ALA A 91 -2.97 9.81 -16.32
N PHE A 92 -2.76 8.54 -15.95
CA PHE A 92 -3.82 7.51 -16.04
C PHE A 92 -4.80 7.53 -14.87
N HIS A 93 -4.37 8.02 -13.70
CA HIS A 93 -5.21 8.20 -12.53
C HIS A 93 -4.98 9.60 -11.92
N ARG A 94 -5.86 10.06 -11.03
CA ARG A 94 -5.77 11.39 -10.39
C ARG A 94 -5.40 11.38 -8.91
N ASP A 95 -5.43 10.22 -8.23
CA ASP A 95 -5.25 10.18 -6.79
C ASP A 95 -3.77 10.42 -6.40
N PRO A 96 -3.40 11.48 -5.66
CA PRO A 96 -2.00 11.67 -5.30
C PRO A 96 -1.37 10.48 -4.53
N PHE A 97 -2.17 9.70 -3.78
CA PHE A 97 -1.67 8.57 -2.99
C PHE A 97 -1.28 7.39 -3.86
N ASP A 98 -2.16 6.89 -4.74
CA ASP A 98 -1.81 5.70 -5.55
C ASP A 98 -0.68 6.03 -6.53
N ARG A 99 -0.61 7.27 -7.04
CA ARG A 99 0.53 7.76 -7.83
C ARG A 99 1.85 7.63 -7.08
N ALA A 100 1.87 8.04 -5.82
CA ALA A 100 3.06 7.96 -5.00
C ALA A 100 3.43 6.50 -4.68
N LEU A 101 2.46 5.61 -4.48
CA LEU A 101 2.70 4.17 -4.32
C LEU A 101 3.30 3.54 -5.59
N VAL A 102 2.76 3.87 -6.77
CA VAL A 102 3.32 3.45 -8.06
C VAL A 102 4.76 3.93 -8.20
N CYS A 103 5.04 5.19 -7.88
CA CYS A 103 6.39 5.72 -7.90
C CYS A 103 7.34 4.96 -6.97
N GLN A 104 6.94 4.74 -5.71
CA GLN A 104 7.76 3.97 -4.76
C GLN A 104 8.02 2.55 -5.26
N ALA A 105 7.00 1.88 -5.81
CA ALA A 105 7.17 0.55 -6.37
C ALA A 105 8.15 0.54 -7.56
N ILE A 106 8.09 1.54 -8.44
CA ILE A 106 9.04 1.69 -9.55
C ILE A 106 10.47 1.94 -9.04
N VAL A 107 10.66 2.96 -8.19
CA VAL A 107 11.99 3.36 -7.70
C VAL A 107 12.67 2.24 -6.92
N HIS A 108 11.92 1.53 -6.09
CA HIS A 108 12.47 0.45 -5.26
C HIS A 108 12.39 -0.94 -5.92
N GLY A 109 11.92 -1.03 -7.17
CA GLY A 109 11.77 -2.30 -7.89
C GLY A 109 10.81 -3.29 -7.22
N MET A 110 9.83 -2.79 -6.46
CA MET A 110 8.87 -3.59 -5.69
C MET A 110 7.69 -4.03 -6.56
N ILE A 111 6.90 -4.93 -6.02
CA ILE A 111 5.63 -5.38 -6.61
C ILE A 111 4.52 -4.71 -5.81
N LEU A 112 3.67 -3.96 -6.50
CA LEU A 112 2.53 -3.28 -5.89
C LEU A 112 1.36 -4.27 -5.77
N VAL A 113 0.84 -4.43 -4.55
CA VAL A 113 -0.26 -5.36 -4.27
C VAL A 113 -1.55 -4.57 -4.14
N THR A 114 -2.32 -4.52 -5.23
CA THR A 114 -3.52 -3.66 -5.37
C THR A 114 -4.60 -4.33 -6.21
N PRO A 115 -5.89 -4.18 -5.85
CA PRO A 115 -7.01 -4.58 -6.70
C PRO A 115 -7.31 -3.58 -7.84
N ASP A 116 -6.68 -2.40 -7.86
CA ASP A 116 -7.05 -1.33 -8.76
C ASP A 116 -6.52 -1.56 -10.19
N GLU A 117 -7.44 -1.97 -11.09
CA GLU A 117 -7.15 -2.17 -12.51
C GLU A 117 -6.62 -0.91 -13.21
N ALA A 118 -6.93 0.30 -12.74
CA ALA A 118 -6.38 1.53 -13.31
C ALA A 118 -4.86 1.61 -13.12
N ILE A 119 -4.35 1.05 -12.02
CA ILE A 119 -2.92 1.00 -11.70
C ILE A 119 -2.18 0.04 -12.64
N HIS A 120 -2.86 -0.97 -13.19
CA HIS A 120 -2.27 -1.95 -14.13
C HIS A 120 -1.79 -1.34 -15.44
N ARG A 121 -2.16 -0.08 -15.70
CA ARG A 121 -1.71 0.68 -16.87
C ARG A 121 -0.32 1.31 -16.69
N TYR A 122 0.19 1.36 -15.46
CA TYR A 122 1.55 1.85 -15.19
C TYR A 122 2.59 0.76 -15.42
N PRO A 123 3.85 1.13 -15.75
CA PRO A 123 4.93 0.17 -15.96
C PRO A 123 5.50 -0.33 -14.62
N VAL A 124 4.66 -0.96 -13.80
CA VAL A 124 4.99 -1.51 -12.49
C VAL A 124 4.52 -2.95 -12.39
N ARG A 125 5.23 -3.79 -11.65
CA ARG A 125 4.80 -5.17 -11.39
C ARG A 125 3.68 -5.16 -10.36
N ILE A 126 2.63 -5.94 -10.61
CA ILE A 126 1.45 -6.00 -9.78
C ILE A 126 1.11 -7.45 -9.47
N GLU A 127 0.65 -7.67 -8.25
CA GLU A 127 0.04 -8.93 -7.82
C GLU A 127 -1.32 -8.60 -7.19
N TRP A 128 -2.33 -9.38 -7.54
CA TRP A 128 -3.64 -9.34 -6.90
C TRP A 128 -4.17 -10.73 -6.67
#